data_AF-A0A929JP87-F1
#
_entry.id   AF-A0A929JP87-F1
#
_cell.length_a   1.000
_cell.length_b   1.000
_cell.length_c   1.000
_cell.angle_alpha   90.00
_cell.angle_beta   90.00
_cell.angle_gamma   90.00
#
_symmetry.space_group_name_H-M   'P 1'
#
loop_
_entity.id
_entity.type
_entity.pdbx_description
1 polymer ?
#
loop_
_entity_poly.entity_id
_entity_poly.type
_entity_poly.pdbx_seq_one_letter_code
_entity_poly.pdbx_strand_id
1 'polypeptide(L)' 'MPKLKGAFTLMHLKGRGKGNEWLLIKRKDEYALPNWKLETTLTPERQGQLRERIPPSEAE' A
#
# COMPACT_ATOMS: atom_id res chain seq x y z
N MET A 1 16.43 -0.92 -13.92
CA MET A 1 15.28 -0.33 -14.66
C MET A 1 14.24 0.16 -13.65
N PRO A 2 13.62 1.33 -13.85
CA PRO A 2 12.63 1.88 -12.91
C PRO A 2 11.36 1.02 -12.87
N LYS A 3 10.85 0.76 -11.66
CA LYS A 3 9.65 -0.07 -11.42
C LYS A 3 8.33 0.70 -11.64
N LEU A 4 8.35 2.02 -11.46
CA LEU A 4 7.20 2.90 -11.65
C LEU A 4 7.36 3.71 -12.93
N LYS A 5 6.30 3.79 -13.74
CA LYS A 5 6.26 4.52 -15.01
C LYS A 5 4.98 5.34 -15.12
N GLY A 6 5.04 6.42 -15.89
CA GLY A 6 3.92 7.34 -16.09
C GLY A 6 3.69 8.28 -14.91
N ALA A 7 2.52 8.91 -14.90
CA ALA A 7 2.14 9.94 -13.96
C ALA A 7 1.41 9.39 -12.72
N PHE A 8 1.69 10.02 -11.59
CA PHE A 8 1.08 9.78 -10.30
C PHE A 8 0.66 11.11 -9.67
N THR A 9 -0.41 11.08 -8.88
CA THR A 9 -0.84 12.20 -8.06
C THR A 9 -0.59 11.85 -6.59
N LEU A 10 0.05 12.75 -5.85
CA LEU A 10 0.21 12.66 -4.40
C LEU A 10 -0.66 13.73 -3.74
N MET A 11 -1.58 13.31 -2.88
CA MET A 11 -2.53 14.19 -2.21
C MET A 11 -2.31 14.13 -0.70
N HIS A 12 -2.18 15.29 -0.06
CA HIS A 12 -2.17 15.39 1.39
C HIS A 12 -3.59 15.29 1.92
N LEU A 13 -3.86 14.36 2.83
CA LEU A 13 -5.17 14.23 3.47
C LEU A 13 -5.22 15.24 4.63
N LYS A 14 -6.08 16.26 4.50
CA LYS A 14 -6.30 17.28 5.53
C LYS A 14 -7.53 16.93 6.37
N GLY A 15 -7.40 17.03 7.69
CA GLY A 15 -8.50 16.79 8.65
C GLY A 15 -8.56 15.34 9.16
N ARG A 16 -8.94 15.19 10.45
CA ARG A 16 -8.97 13.96 11.28
C ARG A 16 -7.85 12.94 10.97
N GLY A 17 -6.75 13.02 11.74
CA GLY A 17 -5.58 12.13 11.62
C GLY A 17 -4.35 12.70 12.34
N LYS A 18 -3.17 12.10 12.13
CA LYS A 18 -1.87 12.58 12.63
C LYS A 18 -1.24 13.67 11.74
N GLY A 19 -1.88 14.01 10.62
CA GLY A 19 -1.45 15.07 9.71
C GLY A 19 -0.35 14.66 8.74
N ASN A 20 0.05 13.38 8.76
CA ASN A 20 1.07 12.79 7.90
C ASN A 20 0.49 11.75 6.94
N GLU A 21 -0.83 11.75 6.75
CA GLU A 21 -1.51 10.85 5.83
C GLU A 21 -1.49 11.40 4.40
N TRP A 22 -1.03 10.58 3.48
CA TRP A 22 -0.94 10.91 2.06
C TRP A 22 -1.59 9.81 1.22
N LEU A 23 -2.24 10.23 0.14
CA LEU A 23 -2.82 9.33 -0.84
C LEU A 23 -2.03 9.43 -2.15
N LEU A 24 -1.50 8.29 -2.61
CA LEU A 24 -0.82 8.15 -3.89
C LEU A 24 -1.76 7.47 -4.90
N ILE A 25 -2.03 8.12 -6.03
CA ILE A 25 -2.97 7.64 -7.05
C ILE A 25 -2.25 7.55 -8.41
N LYS A 26 -2.33 6.39 -9.08
CA LYS A 26 -1.86 6.23 -10.47
C LYS A 26 -2.81 6.94 -11.43
N ARG A 27 -2.30 7.80 -12.31
CA ARG A 27 -3.11 8.43 -13.37
C ARG A 27 -3.41 7.45 -14.50
N LYS A 28 -4.55 7.65 -15.17
CA LYS A 28 -4.94 6.91 -16.39
C LYS A 28 -4.16 7.47 -17.59
N ASP A 29 -2.99 6.90 -17.85
CA ASP A 29 -2.09 7.21 -18.97
C ASP A 29 -1.67 5.92 -19.71
N GLU A 30 -0.75 6.03 -20.67
CA GLU A 30 -0.26 4.91 -21.47
C GLU A 30 0.42 3.79 -20.66
N TYR A 31 0.87 4.09 -19.43
CA TYR A 31 1.49 3.13 -18.52
C TYR A 31 0.49 2.58 -17.49
N ALA A 32 -0.76 3.03 -17.50
CA ALA A 32 -1.78 2.51 -16.59
C ALA A 32 -2.21 1.10 -17.03
N LEU A 33 -2.27 0.19 -16.07
CA LEU A 33 -2.78 -1.16 -16.26
C LEU A 33 -4.25 -1.19 -15.84
N PRO A 34 -5.23 -1.11 -16.77
CA PRO A 34 -6.65 -0.93 -16.43
C PRO A 34 -7.25 -2.12 -15.67
N ASN A 35 -6.69 -3.31 -15.85
CA ASN A 35 -7.12 -4.54 -15.19
C ASN A 35 -6.18 -4.94 -14.04
N TRP A 36 -5.38 -4.00 -13.54
CA TRP A 36 -4.52 -4.26 -12.40
C TRP A 36 -5.39 -4.57 -11.18
N LYS A 37 -5.10 -5.70 -10.54
CA LYS A 37 -5.77 -6.16 -9.32
C LYS A 37 -4.71 -6.40 -8.26
N LEU A 38 -5.05 -6.08 -7.02
CA LEU A 38 -4.25 -6.48 -5.90
C LEU A 38 -4.42 -7.99 -5.72
N GLU A 39 -3.34 -8.75 -5.85
CA GLU A 39 -3.37 -10.18 -5.56
C GLU A 39 -3.38 -10.36 -4.03
N THR A 40 -4.38 -11.09 -3.54
CA THR A 40 -4.42 -11.48 -2.13
C THR A 40 -3.42 -12.59 -1.90
N THR A 41 -2.26 -12.25 -1.34
CA THR A 41 -1.18 -13.20 -1.06
C THR A 41 -1.46 -14.07 0.18
N LEU A 42 -2.41 -13.66 1.03
CA LEU A 42 -2.80 -14.33 2.27
C LEU A 42 -3.79 -15.46 1.98
N THR A 43 -3.27 -16.64 1.62
CA THR A 43 -4.08 -17.87 1.53
C THR A 43 -4.31 -18.45 2.94
N PRO A 44 -5.32 -19.30 3.15
CA PRO A 44 -5.53 -19.96 4.45
C PRO A 44 -4.29 -20.72 4.95
N GLU A 45 -3.55 -21.38 4.05
CA GLU A 45 -2.31 -22.09 4.41
C GLU A 45 -1.22 -21.11 4.87
N ARG A 46 -1.07 -19.98 4.18
CA ARG A 46 -0.11 -18.93 4.56
C ARG A 46 -0.51 -18.24 5.86
N GLN A 47 -1.80 -18.04 6.08
CA GLN A 47 -2.31 -17.44 7.31
C GLN A 47 -2.02 -18.33 8.52
N GLY A 48 -2.18 -19.66 8.39
CA GLY A 48 -1.84 -20.61 9.46
C GLY A 48 -0.33 -20.68 9.80
N GLN A 49 0.54 -20.21 8.89
CA GLN A 49 1.99 -20.13 9.11
C GLN A 49 2.44 -18.80 9.74
N LEU A 50 1.57 -17.77 9.73
CA LEU A 50 1.90 -16.49 10.34
C LEU A 50 1.88 -16.61 11.87
N ARG A 51 2.91 -16.06 12.51
CA ARG A 51 2.97 -15.89 13.96
C ARG A 51 2.81 -14.41 14.27
N GLU A 52 2.02 -14.12 15.29
CA GLU A 52 1.94 -12.78 15.85
C GLU A 52 3.34 -12.34 16.31
N ARG A 53 3.70 -11.10 15.98
CA ARG A 53 5.00 -10.54 16.32
C ARG A 53 4.76 -9.22 17.02
N ILE A 54 5.12 -9.17 18.29
CA ILE A 54 5.04 -7.94 19.09
C ILE A 54 6.10 -6.97 18.54
N PRO A 55 5.71 -5.77 18.09
CA PRO A 55 6.67 -4.78 17.63
C PRO A 55 7.55 -4.33 18.82
N PRO A 56 8.84 -3.98 18.58
CA PRO A 56 9.77 -3.61 19.65
C PRO A 56 9.32 -2.42 20.52
N SER A 57 8.38 -1.61 20.02
CA SER A 57 7.84 -0.43 20.70
C SER A 57 6.86 -0.76 21.85
N GLU A 58 6.40 -2.01 21.97
CA GLU A 58 5.36 -2.44 22.92
C GLU A 58 5.92 -3.44 23.96
N ALA A 59 7.24 -3.60 24.02
CA ALA A 59 7.92 -4.58 24.87
C ALA A 59 8.41 -4.01 26.23
N GLU A 60 7.91 -2.85 26.67
CA GLU A 60 8.19 -2.23 27.98
C GLU A 60 6.99 -2.30 28.93
#